data_AF-A0A2S1IW58-F1
#
_entry.id   AF-A0A2S1IW58-F1
#
_cell.length_a   1.000
_cell.length_b   1.000
_cell.length_c   1.000
_cell.angle_alpha   90.00
_cell.angle_beta   90.00
_cell.angle_gamma   90.00
#
_symmetry.space_group_name_H-M   'P 1'
#
loop_
_entity.id
_entity.type
_entity.pdbx_description
1 polymer ?
#
loop_
_entity_poly.entity_id
_entity_poly.type
_entity_poly.pdbx_seq_one_letter_code
_entity_poly.pdbx_strand_id
1 'polypeptide(L)' 'MNPQAKLVFTTSLILGTTITISSNHWITAWAGLEINTLAILPLISKSHHPRAIEAATKYFLVQSAASALVLF' A
#
# COMPACT_ATOMS: atom_id res chain seq x y z
N MET A 1 9.89 -9.28 -11.39
CA MET A 1 10.38 -8.57 -10.20
C MET A 1 11.52 -9.37 -9.57
N ASN A 2 12.66 -8.72 -9.30
CA ASN A 2 13.80 -9.34 -8.63
C ASN A 2 13.42 -9.76 -7.19
N PRO A 3 13.91 -10.92 -6.68
CA PRO A 3 13.78 -11.32 -5.29
C PRO A 3 13.99 -10.20 -4.25
N GLN A 4 14.97 -9.32 -4.44
CA GLN A 4 15.25 -8.22 -3.51
C GLN A 4 14.10 -7.21 -3.46
N ALA A 5 13.58 -6.80 -4.62
CA ALA A 5 12.42 -5.92 -4.69
C ALA A 5 11.17 -6.59 -4.09
N LYS A 6 10.97 -7.90 -4.35
CA LYS A 6 9.88 -8.65 -3.74
C LYS A 6 9.96 -8.63 -2.22
N LEU A 7 11.15 -8.88 -1.67
CA LEU A 7 11.40 -8.85 -0.23
C LEU A 7 11.01 -7.48 0.34
N VAL A 8 11.53 -6.39 -0.23
CA VAL A 8 11.25 -5.02 0.21
C VAL A 8 9.75 -4.73 0.23
N PHE A 9 9.01 -5.03 -0.84
CA PHE A 9 7.57 -4.78 -0.86
C PHE A 9 6.81 -5.64 0.16
N THR A 10 7.19 -6.91 0.33
CA THR A 10 6.55 -7.77 1.34
C THR A 10 6.85 -7.32 2.78
N THR A 11 8.07 -6.88 3.06
CA THR A 11 8.43 -6.35 4.39
C THR A 11 7.73 -5.02 4.65
N SER A 12 7.61 -4.16 3.63
CA SER A 12 6.88 -2.88 3.75
C SER A 12 5.41 -3.08 4.08
N LEU A 13 4.75 -4.14 3.55
CA LEU A 13 3.37 -4.48 3.93
C LEU A 13 3.22 -4.87 5.40
N ILE A 14 4.16 -5.67 5.90
CA ILE A 14 4.18 -6.07 7.31
C ILE A 14 4.43 -4.85 8.19
N LEU A 15 5.40 -4.01 7.81
CA LEU A 15 5.74 -2.79 8.54
C LEU A 15 4.59 -1.77 8.55
N GLY A 16 3.97 -1.48 7.40
CA GLY A 16 2.86 -0.52 7.32
C GLY A 16 1.68 -0.93 8.20
N THR A 17 1.33 -2.22 8.19
CA THR A 17 0.30 -2.78 9.07
C THR A 17 0.69 -2.69 10.55
N THR A 18 1.94 -3.00 10.88
CA THR A 18 2.45 -2.92 12.27
C THR A 18 2.44 -1.48 12.77
N ILE A 19 2.87 -0.51 11.95
CA ILE A 19 2.83 0.93 12.27
C ILE A 19 1.39 1.37 12.53
N THR A 20 0.45 0.96 11.67
CA THR A 20 -0.98 1.33 11.80
C THR A 20 -1.60 0.78 13.09
N ILE A 21 -1.28 -0.44 13.48
CA ILE A 21 -1.85 -1.07 14.70
C ILE A 21 -1.19 -0.51 15.98
N SER A 22 0.11 -0.21 15.92
CA SER A 22 0.88 0.25 17.08
C SER A 22 0.86 1.78 17.29
N SER A 23 0.31 2.54 16.35
CA SER A 23 0.34 4.00 16.38
C SER A 23 -0.57 4.60 17.44
N ASN A 24 -0.03 5.56 18.19
CA ASN A 24 -0.78 6.39 19.14
C ASN A 24 -1.22 7.75 18.57
N HIS A 25 -0.76 8.11 17.36
CA HIS A 25 -1.12 9.35 16.68
C HIS A 25 -1.77 9.05 15.33
N TRP A 26 -2.81 9.81 14.98
CA TRP A 26 -3.52 9.64 13.71
C TRP A 26 -2.60 9.81 12.48
N ILE A 27 -1.65 10.74 12.54
CA ILE A 27 -0.70 10.95 11.43
C ILE A 27 0.24 9.76 11.23
N THR A 28 0.63 9.06 12.30
CA THR A 28 1.49 7.87 12.18
C THR A 28 0.68 6.65 11.76
N ALA A 29 -0.57 6.53 12.20
CA ALA A 29 -1.51 5.54 11.68
C ALA A 29 -1.70 5.70 10.18
N TRP A 30 -1.95 6.94 9.74
CA TRP A 30 -2.10 7.32 8.34
C TRP A 30 -0.86 7.00 7.50
N ALA A 31 0.33 7.32 8.00
CA ALA A 31 1.58 6.97 7.32
C ALA A 31 1.74 5.45 7.13
N GLY A 32 1.29 4.64 8.11
CA GLY A 32 1.26 3.18 7.99
C GLY A 32 0.33 2.69 6.87
N LEU A 33 -0.85 3.31 6.72
CA LEU A 33 -1.80 3.03 5.64
C LEU A 33 -1.26 3.40 4.26
N GLU A 34 -0.55 4.52 4.14
CA GLU A 34 0.11 4.95 2.90
C GLU A 34 1.22 3.98 2.49
N ILE A 35 2.06 3.55 3.44
CA ILE A 35 3.11 2.54 3.18
C ILE A 35 2.48 1.25 2.63
N ASN A 36 1.38 0.79 3.22
CA ASN A 36 0.65 -0.38 2.72
C ASN A 36 0.11 -0.19 1.31
N THR A 37 -0.47 0.99 1.04
CA THR A 37 -1.05 1.33 -0.25
C THR A 37 0.00 1.35 -1.36
N LEU A 38 1.17 1.92 -1.12
CA LEU A 38 2.25 1.96 -2.09
C LEU A 38 2.94 0.59 -2.26
N ALA A 39 3.10 -0.18 -1.17
CA ALA A 39 3.80 -1.45 -1.20
C ALA A 39 3.05 -2.54 -1.98
N ILE A 40 1.71 -2.50 -2.03
CA ILE A 40 0.90 -3.52 -2.70
C ILE A 40 0.81 -3.33 -4.23
N LEU A 41 0.95 -2.11 -4.76
CA LEU A 41 0.75 -1.84 -6.20
C LEU A 41 1.68 -2.66 -7.12
N PRO A 42 3.00 -2.77 -6.85
CA PRO A 42 3.90 -3.56 -7.69
C PRO A 42 3.64 -5.07 -7.60
N LEU A 43 3.04 -5.52 -6.49
CA LEU A 43 2.64 -6.91 -6.30
C LEU A 43 1.38 -7.26 -7.10
N ILE A 44 0.42 -6.34 -7.19
CA ILE A 44 -0.79 -6.50 -8.02
C ILE A 44 -0.44 -6.46 -9.51
N SER A 45 0.40 -5.51 -9.93
CA SER A 45 0.75 -5.28 -11.35
C SER A 45 1.84 -6.20 -11.90
N LYS A 46 2.30 -7.20 -11.12
CA LYS A 46 3.42 -8.10 -11.46
C LYS A 46 3.26 -8.82 -12.82
N SER A 47 2.04 -9.21 -13.19
CA SER A 47 1.79 -9.98 -14.41
C SER A 47 1.79 -9.13 -15.68
N HIS A 48 1.94 -7.80 -15.57
CA HIS A 48 1.94 -6.84 -16.68
C HIS A 48 0.75 -6.95 -17.66
N HIS A 49 -0.30 -7.67 -17.28
CA HIS A 49 -1.52 -7.82 -18.06
C HIS A 49 -2.42 -6.60 -17.85
N PRO A 50 -3.15 -6.12 -18.88
CA PRO A 50 -4.05 -4.96 -18.76
C PRO A 50 -5.01 -5.04 -17.55
N ARG A 51 -5.60 -6.22 -17.31
CA ARG A 51 -6.45 -6.49 -16.13
C ARG A 51 -5.74 -6.25 -14.78
N ALA A 52 -4.45 -6.57 -14.68
CA ALA A 52 -3.69 -6.36 -13.44
C ALA A 52 -3.40 -4.87 -13.22
N ILE A 53 -3.18 -4.12 -14.31
CA ILE A 53 -3.04 -2.66 -14.28
C ILE A 53 -4.37 -2.03 -13.85
N GLU A 54 -5.49 -2.43 -14.45
CA GLU A 54 -6.82 -1.94 -14.05
C GLU A 54 -7.13 -2.23 -12.57
N ALA A 55 -6.80 -3.42 -12.09
CA ALA A 55 -6.97 -3.77 -10.69
C ALA A 55 -6.12 -2.88 -9.76
N ALA A 56 -4.85 -2.64 -10.12
CA ALA A 56 -3.96 -1.77 -9.35
C ALA A 56 -4.46 -0.31 -9.35
N THR A 57 -4.94 0.20 -10.49
CA THR A 57 -5.49 1.56 -10.58
C THR A 57 -6.77 1.70 -9.76
N LYS A 58 -7.70 0.74 -9.83
CA LYS A 58 -8.92 0.75 -9.01
C LYS A 58 -8.61 0.73 -7.52
N TYR A 59 -7.67 -0.13 -7.12
CA TYR A 59 -7.21 -0.20 -5.73
C TYR A 59 -6.61 1.13 -5.27
N PHE A 60 -5.70 1.71 -6.06
CA PHE A 60 -5.05 2.98 -5.73
C PHE A 60 -6.06 4.11 -5.55
N LEU A 61 -6.99 4.30 -6.50
CA LEU A 61 -7.94 5.42 -6.44
C LEU A 61 -8.86 5.35 -5.21
N VAL A 62 -9.40 4.17 -4.91
CA VAL A 62 -10.26 3.99 -3.73
C VAL A 62 -9.46 4.21 -2.46
N GLN A 63 -8.26 3.67 -2.37
CA GLN A 63 -7.46 3.74 -1.16
C GLN A 63 -6.91 5.15 -0.90
N SER A 64 -6.47 5.87 -1.93
CA SER A 64 -6.03 7.27 -1.81
C SER A 64 -7.18 8.19 -1.42
N ALA A 65 -8.39 7.98 -1.95
CA ALA A 65 -9.57 8.74 -1.54
C ALA A 65 -9.93 8.48 -0.06
N ALA A 66 -9.94 7.21 0.36
CA ALA A 66 -10.17 6.85 1.75
C ALA A 66 -9.08 7.41 2.68
N SER A 67 -7.82 7.38 2.25
CA SER A 67 -6.67 7.92 2.99
C SER A 67 -6.77 9.43 3.19
N ALA A 68 -7.22 10.17 2.16
CA ALA A 68 -7.47 11.60 2.28
C ALA A 68 -8.59 11.89 3.30
N LEU A 69 -9.69 11.13 3.29
CA LEU A 69 -10.78 11.27 4.26
C LEU A 69 -10.37 10.97 5.71
N VAL A 70 -9.29 10.22 5.94
CA VAL A 70 -8.77 9.97 7.30
C VAL A 70 -8.05 11.21 7.87
N LEU A 71 -7.49 12.07 7.01
CA LEU A 71 -6.75 13.27 7.44
C LEU A 71 -7.61 14.53 7.54
N PHE A 72 -8.74 14.61 6.83
CA PHE A 72 -9.60 15.79 6.72
C PHE A 72 -10.98 15.56 7.32
#